data_AF-A0A098GHK1-F1
#
_entry.id   AF-A0A098GHK1-F1
#
_cell.length_a   1.000
_cell.length_b   1.000
_cell.length_c   1.000
_cell.angle_alpha   90.00
_cell.angle_beta   90.00
_cell.angle_gamma   90.00
#
_symmetry.space_group_name_H-M   'P 1'
#
loop_
_entity.id
_entity.type
_entity.pdbx_description
1 polymer ?
#
loop_
_entity_poly.entity_id
_entity_poly.type
_entity_poly.pdbx_seq_one_letter_code
_entity_poly.pdbx_strand_id
1 'polypeptide(L)'
;MKIVSPLMKLLASLSVFLLTSPAQAGIPLWAFIPLTKTSISVKRTETARIEYLVVNQSDAPHTLLMTPIRGVSQIASPGYCFSPFTLGSQQSCVLSLLVVGSALADKVEGGPIVCESGNPLQCYQPKVDDRLDISIKKEDRLRN
;
A
#
# COMPACT_ATOMS: atom_id res chain seq x y z
N MET A 1 55.02 -36.59 -29.31
CA MET A 1 54.66 -35.57 -28.30
C MET A 1 53.95 -34.43 -29.02
N LYS A 2 52.61 -34.37 -28.97
CA LYS A 2 51.82 -33.31 -29.63
C LYS A 2 51.11 -32.54 -28.51
N ILE A 3 51.48 -31.27 -28.40
CA ILE A 3 51.09 -30.34 -27.34
C ILE A 3 49.61 -30.05 -27.49
N VAL A 4 48.81 -30.54 -26.55
CA VAL A 4 47.40 -30.20 -26.39
C VAL A 4 47.37 -28.73 -25.97
N SER A 5 46.91 -27.83 -26.83
CA SER A 5 46.79 -26.41 -26.50
C SER A 5 45.60 -26.22 -25.54
N PRO A 6 45.80 -25.77 -24.29
CA PRO A 6 44.71 -25.56 -23.34
C PRO A 6 43.92 -24.28 -23.63
N LEU A 7 44.25 -23.58 -24.72
CA LEU A 7 43.66 -22.31 -25.12
C LEU A 7 42.21 -22.45 -25.61
N MET A 8 41.79 -23.65 -26.00
CA MET A 8 40.43 -23.95 -26.48
C MET A 8 39.57 -24.66 -25.42
N LYS A 9 39.85 -24.46 -24.13
CA LYS A 9 38.92 -24.81 -23.03
C LYS A 9 38.59 -23.63 -22.12
N LEU A 10 39.19 -22.46 -22.40
CA LEU A 10 38.95 -21.20 -21.67
C LEU A 10 37.91 -20.29 -22.34
N LEU A 11 37.25 -20.76 -23.41
CA LEU A 11 36.16 -20.02 -24.09
C LEU A 11 34.76 -20.52 -23.70
N ALA A 12 34.66 -21.50 -22.79
CA ALA A 12 33.37 -22.06 -22.34
C ALA A 12 32.96 -21.64 -20.92
N SER A 13 33.66 -20.69 -20.28
CA SER A 13 33.40 -20.30 -18.89
C SER A 13 33.20 -18.80 -18.65
N LEU A 14 32.86 -18.02 -19.68
CA LEU A 14 32.68 -16.57 -19.54
C LEU A 14 31.40 -16.08 -20.23
N SER A 15 30.26 -16.69 -19.91
CA SER A 15 28.96 -16.24 -20.44
C SER A 15 27.81 -16.42 -19.44
N VAL A 16 28.05 -16.13 -18.15
CA VAL A 16 26.98 -16.02 -17.15
C VAL A 16 27.25 -14.82 -16.26
N PHE A 17 27.05 -13.60 -16.77
CA PHE A 17 26.86 -12.40 -15.93
C PHE A 17 26.14 -11.29 -16.73
N LEU A 18 25.09 -11.66 -17.46
CA LEU A 18 24.24 -10.70 -18.14
C LEU A 18 23.07 -10.31 -17.23
N LEU A 19 23.20 -9.10 -16.67
CA LEU A 19 22.14 -8.11 -16.48
C LEU A 19 21.05 -8.40 -15.43
N THR A 20 21.43 -8.46 -14.16
CA THR A 20 20.50 -8.00 -13.11
C THR A 20 20.62 -6.48 -13.00
N SER A 21 20.00 -5.76 -13.92
CA SER A 21 19.83 -4.30 -13.74
C SER A 21 18.98 -4.08 -12.50
N PRO A 22 19.43 -3.32 -11.48
CA PRO A 22 18.49 -2.86 -10.46
C PRO A 22 17.41 -2.05 -11.16
N ALA A 23 16.15 -2.48 -11.03
CA ALA A 23 15.02 -1.68 -11.47
C ALA A 23 15.02 -0.40 -10.62
N GLN A 24 15.52 0.70 -11.19
CA GLN A 24 15.46 2.01 -10.56
C GLN A 24 14.00 2.48 -10.62
N ALA A 25 13.20 2.12 -9.61
CA ALA A 25 11.87 2.70 -9.47
C ALA A 25 12.05 4.20 -9.17
N GLY A 26 11.39 5.06 -9.95
CA GLY A 26 11.35 6.49 -9.65
C GLY A 26 10.79 6.75 -8.25
N ILE A 27 11.08 7.93 -7.70
CA ILE A 27 10.50 8.37 -6.43
C ILE A 27 8.97 8.29 -6.56
N PRO A 28 8.26 7.60 -5.64
CA PRO A 28 6.83 7.45 -5.75
C PRO A 28 6.16 8.82 -5.65
N LEU A 29 5.15 9.09 -6.49
CA LEU A 29 4.41 10.36 -6.45
C LEU A 29 3.68 10.58 -5.11
N TRP A 30 3.46 9.51 -4.35
CA TRP A 30 2.71 9.51 -3.11
C TRP A 30 3.38 8.66 -2.05
N ALA A 31 3.40 9.16 -0.81
CA ALA A 31 3.73 8.37 0.36
C ALA A 31 2.51 8.20 1.27
N PHE A 32 2.35 6.99 1.80
CA PHE A 32 1.35 6.64 2.80
C PHE A 32 2.10 6.16 4.03
N ILE A 33 2.25 7.04 5.02
CA ILE A 33 3.00 6.73 6.24
C ILE A 33 1.99 6.33 7.32
N PRO A 34 1.99 5.09 7.81
CA PRO A 34 1.05 4.67 8.83
C PRO A 34 1.30 5.43 10.14
N LEU A 35 0.24 6.05 10.66
CA LEU A 35 0.24 6.72 11.98
C LEU A 35 -0.31 5.80 13.07
N THR A 36 -1.04 4.75 12.68
CA THR A 36 -1.52 3.69 13.57
C THR A 36 -1.24 2.32 12.98
N LYS A 37 -1.50 1.26 13.75
CA LYS A 37 -1.31 -0.12 13.30
C LYS A 37 -2.26 -0.45 12.15
N THR A 38 -1.72 -0.92 11.03
CA THR A 38 -2.47 -1.30 9.83
C THR A 38 -2.89 -2.77 9.81
N SER A 39 -2.19 -3.60 10.61
CA SER A 39 -2.50 -5.00 10.85
C SER A 39 -3.30 -5.18 12.15
N ILE A 40 -4.61 -5.33 12.04
CA ILE A 40 -5.52 -5.41 13.20
C ILE A 40 -6.47 -6.60 13.10
N SER A 41 -7.01 -6.99 14.24
CA SER A 41 -8.06 -7.98 14.33
C SER A 41 -9.20 -7.40 15.15
N VAL A 42 -10.40 -7.34 14.57
CA VAL A 42 -11.60 -6.71 15.16
C VAL A 42 -12.72 -7.72 15.33
N LYS A 43 -13.51 -7.60 16.39
CA LYS A 43 -14.76 -8.37 16.51
C LYS A 43 -15.84 -7.81 15.58
N ARG A 44 -16.87 -8.61 15.30
CA ARG A 44 -18.05 -8.19 14.53
C ARG A 44 -18.79 -7.01 15.17
N THR A 45 -18.70 -6.84 16.48
CA THR A 45 -19.36 -5.77 17.23
C THR A 45 -18.50 -4.53 17.41
N GLU A 46 -17.23 -4.57 16.99
CA GLU A 46 -16.26 -3.51 17.22
C GLU A 46 -16.11 -2.60 16.00
N THR A 47 -15.67 -1.37 16.29
CA THR A 47 -15.14 -0.44 15.29
C THR A 47 -13.69 -0.11 15.64
N ALA A 48 -12.87 0.14 14.64
CA ALA A 48 -11.47 0.55 14.83
C ALA A 48 -11.12 1.71 13.91
N ARG A 49 -10.04 2.43 14.23
CA ARG A 49 -9.50 3.50 13.38
C ARG A 49 -8.10 3.14 12.89
N ILE A 50 -7.87 3.34 11.60
CA ILE A 50 -6.55 3.23 10.97
C ILE A 50 -6.23 4.58 10.31
N GLU A 51 -5.04 5.12 10.54
CA GLU A 51 -4.68 6.45 10.03
C GLU A 51 -3.36 6.41 9.27
N TYR A 52 -3.30 7.14 8.16
CA TYR A 52 -2.11 7.36 7.37
C TYR A 52 -1.86 8.86 7.21
N LEU A 53 -0.61 9.29 7.27
CA LEU A 53 -0.19 10.55 6.69
C LEU A 53 0.02 10.33 5.19
N VAL A 54 -0.85 10.92 4.37
CA VAL A 54 -0.74 10.90 2.91
C VAL A 54 0.00 12.15 2.47
N VAL A 55 1.10 11.97 1.75
CA VAL A 55 1.96 13.06 1.29
C VAL A 55 2.02 13.04 -0.23
N ASN A 56 1.73 14.17 -0.86
CA ASN A 56 2.02 14.40 -2.27
C ASN A 56 3.52 14.69 -2.41
N GLN A 57 4.28 13.79 -3.04
CA GLN A 57 5.73 13.96 -3.25
C GLN A 57 6.08 14.61 -4.60
N SER A 58 5.06 15.00 -5.37
CA SER A 58 5.23 15.63 -6.67
C SER A 58 5.26 17.16 -6.59
N ASP A 59 5.66 17.78 -7.69
CA ASP A 59 5.67 19.24 -7.85
C ASP A 59 4.30 19.82 -8.26
N ALA A 60 3.30 18.97 -8.52
CA ALA A 60 1.98 19.38 -9.00
C ALA A 60 0.88 19.14 -7.95
N PRO A 61 -0.19 19.95 -7.92
CA PRO A 61 -1.36 19.66 -7.12
C PRO A 61 -2.16 18.50 -7.72
N HIS A 62 -2.73 17.66 -6.86
CA HIS A 62 -3.47 16.47 -7.26
C HIS A 62 -4.73 16.32 -6.43
N THR A 63 -5.80 15.78 -7.03
CA THR A 63 -7.06 15.53 -6.34
C THR A 63 -7.33 14.03 -6.29
N LEU A 64 -7.39 13.48 -5.09
CA LEU A 64 -7.52 12.06 -4.88
C LEU A 64 -8.88 11.69 -4.30
N LEU A 65 -9.38 10.53 -4.72
CA LEU A 65 -10.59 9.91 -4.18
C LEU A 65 -10.27 8.49 -3.75
N MET A 66 -10.65 8.12 -2.51
CA MET A 66 -10.47 6.76 -2.02
C MET A 66 -11.44 5.80 -2.73
N THR A 67 -10.92 4.64 -3.14
CA THR A 67 -11.78 3.57 -3.65
C THR A 67 -12.56 2.92 -2.51
N PRO A 68 -13.86 2.59 -2.70
CA PRO A 68 -14.64 1.94 -1.67
C PRO A 68 -14.05 0.59 -1.23
N ILE A 69 -13.95 0.37 0.07
CA ILE A 69 -13.62 -0.92 0.68
C ILE A 69 -14.78 -1.31 1.58
N ARG A 70 -15.34 -2.50 1.38
CA ARG A 70 -16.52 -2.92 2.17
C ARG A 70 -16.17 -2.99 3.65
N GLY A 71 -16.90 -2.22 4.46
CA GLY A 71 -16.70 -2.14 5.92
C GLY A 71 -15.54 -1.24 6.36
N VAL A 72 -14.91 -0.51 5.43
CA VAL A 72 -13.90 0.51 5.72
C VAL A 72 -14.27 1.80 4.99
N SER A 73 -14.46 2.90 5.74
CA SER A 73 -14.86 4.19 5.18
C SER A 73 -13.91 5.30 5.62
N GLN A 74 -13.65 6.27 4.73
CA GLN A 74 -12.91 7.47 5.09
C GLN A 74 -13.73 8.39 6.00
N ILE A 75 -13.08 8.94 7.03
CA ILE A 75 -13.63 9.99 7.88
C ILE A 75 -13.19 11.34 7.28
N ALA A 76 -14.14 12.05 6.66
CA ALA A 76 -13.90 13.32 5.97
C ALA A 76 -14.42 14.51 6.80
N SER A 77 -13.74 14.83 7.89
CA SER A 77 -14.07 15.95 8.78
C SER A 77 -12.85 16.88 8.98
N PRO A 78 -13.03 18.11 9.50
CA PRO A 78 -11.90 18.98 9.81
C PRO A 78 -10.84 18.25 10.65
N GLY A 79 -9.56 18.42 10.28
CA GLY A 79 -8.43 17.68 10.85
C GLY A 79 -8.01 16.43 10.08
N TYR A 80 -8.81 15.96 9.12
CA TYR A 80 -8.51 14.80 8.26
C TYR A 80 -8.60 15.18 6.78
N CYS A 81 -8.13 14.29 5.90
CA CYS A 81 -8.36 14.42 4.46
C CYS A 81 -9.87 14.47 4.17
N PHE A 82 -10.31 15.44 3.37
CA PHE A 82 -11.66 15.46 2.82
C PHE A 82 -11.87 14.37 1.77
N SER A 83 -13.10 14.15 1.31
CA SER A 83 -13.39 13.21 0.22
C SER A 83 -14.23 13.90 -0.85
N PRO A 84 -13.69 14.19 -2.04
CA PRO A 84 -12.27 14.04 -2.43
C PRO A 84 -11.34 15.00 -1.65
N PHE A 85 -10.03 14.75 -1.67
CA PHE A 85 -9.04 15.66 -1.10
C PHE A 85 -8.04 16.13 -2.17
N THR A 86 -7.66 17.40 -2.11
CA THR A 86 -6.63 17.98 -2.97
C THR A 86 -5.41 18.30 -2.14
N LEU A 87 -4.24 17.84 -2.57
CA LEU A 87 -2.95 18.18 -1.96
C LEU A 87 -2.09 18.88 -3.00
N GLY A 88 -1.62 20.08 -2.67
CA GLY A 88 -0.56 20.77 -3.40
C GLY A 88 0.78 20.05 -3.31
N SER A 89 1.79 20.59 -3.99
CA SER A 89 3.15 20.05 -3.92
C SER A 89 3.65 19.96 -2.48
N GLN A 90 4.21 18.81 -2.12
CA GLN A 90 4.75 18.50 -0.78
C GLN A 90 3.74 18.64 0.37
N GLN A 91 2.46 18.85 0.09
CA GLN A 91 1.43 18.92 1.12
C GLN A 91 1.01 17.53 1.57
N SER A 92 0.44 17.48 2.77
CA SER A 92 -0.04 16.25 3.37
C SER A 92 -1.36 16.43 4.10
N CYS A 93 -2.06 15.31 4.30
CA CYS A 93 -3.23 15.24 5.18
C CYS A 93 -3.29 13.86 5.85
N VAL A 94 -4.04 13.78 6.96
CA VAL A 94 -4.27 12.51 7.65
C VAL A 94 -5.50 11.82 7.07
N LEU A 95 -5.29 10.71 6.38
CA LEU A 95 -6.36 9.83 5.90
C LEU A 95 -6.79 8.92 7.05
N SER A 96 -7.91 9.25 7.69
CA SER A 96 -8.48 8.48 8.80
C SER A 96 -9.56 7.54 8.27
N LEU A 97 -9.40 6.25 8.55
CA LEU A 97 -10.27 5.17 8.12
C LEU A 97 -11.03 4.62 9.31
N LEU A 98 -12.36 4.59 9.21
CA LEU A 98 -13.23 3.88 10.13
C LEU A 98 -13.43 2.44 9.63
N VAL A 99 -13.03 1.47 10.44
CA VAL A 99 -13.31 0.06 10.22
C VAL A 99 -14.53 -0.32 11.04
N VAL A 100 -15.53 -0.94 10.40
CA VAL A 100 -16.76 -1.41 11.04
C VAL A 100 -16.84 -2.92 10.93
N GLY A 101 -16.57 -3.64 12.02
CA GLY A 101 -16.42 -5.09 12.03
C GLY A 101 -17.66 -5.86 11.56
N SER A 102 -18.85 -5.33 11.80
CA SER A 102 -20.13 -5.91 11.35
C SER A 102 -20.34 -5.79 9.85
N ALA A 103 -19.72 -4.81 9.19
CA ALA A 103 -19.87 -4.54 7.77
C ALA A 103 -18.78 -5.23 6.90
N LEU A 104 -17.67 -5.62 7.52
CA LEU A 104 -16.63 -6.43 6.86
C LEU A 104 -17.22 -7.78 6.41
N ALA A 105 -17.08 -8.11 5.12
CA ALA A 105 -17.46 -9.45 4.65
C ALA A 105 -16.45 -10.49 5.16
N ASP A 106 -15.20 -10.30 4.77
CA ASP A 106 -14.06 -11.17 5.07
C ASP A 106 -12.83 -10.34 5.50
N LYS A 107 -11.64 -10.94 5.37
CA LYS A 107 -10.35 -10.27 5.55
C LYS A 107 -10.20 -9.13 4.53
N VAL A 108 -9.64 -8.00 4.97
CA VAL A 108 -9.18 -6.93 4.06
C VAL A 108 -7.65 -7.01 3.98
N GLU A 109 -7.13 -7.19 2.77
CA GLU A 109 -5.70 -7.16 2.47
C GLU A 109 -5.43 -6.13 1.38
N GLY A 110 -4.42 -5.29 1.56
CA GLY A 110 -4.06 -4.25 0.59
C GLY A 110 -4.62 -2.87 0.93
N GLY A 111 -4.40 -1.90 0.03
CA GLY A 111 -4.91 -0.54 0.21
C GLY A 111 -4.46 0.16 1.52
N PRO A 112 -5.11 1.27 1.91
CA PRO A 112 -6.17 1.98 1.18
C PRO A 112 -5.70 2.40 -0.22
N ILE A 113 -6.60 2.35 -1.21
CA ILE A 113 -6.31 2.80 -2.57
C ILE A 113 -6.98 4.16 -2.78
N VAL A 114 -6.24 5.10 -3.33
CA VAL A 114 -6.72 6.43 -3.71
C VAL A 114 -6.35 6.69 -5.16
N CYS A 115 -7.27 7.26 -5.94
CA CYS A 115 -7.11 7.42 -7.38
C CYS A 115 -7.28 8.88 -7.81
N GLU A 116 -6.47 9.31 -8.78
CA GLU A 116 -6.50 10.66 -9.34
C GLU A 116 -7.87 10.95 -9.95
N SER A 117 -8.60 11.89 -9.35
CA SER A 117 -9.96 12.26 -9.73
C SER A 117 -10.89 11.05 -9.91
N GLY A 118 -10.65 9.97 -9.15
CA GLY A 118 -11.40 8.72 -9.26
C GLY A 118 -11.06 7.84 -10.47
N ASN A 119 -10.03 8.15 -11.25
CA ASN A 119 -9.61 7.37 -12.42
C ASN A 119 -8.97 6.03 -11.99
N PRO A 120 -9.56 4.86 -12.31
CA PRO A 120 -9.05 3.56 -11.87
C PRO A 120 -7.70 3.18 -12.47
N LEU A 121 -7.23 3.89 -13.51
CA LEU A 121 -5.92 3.67 -14.13
C LEU A 121 -4.79 4.50 -13.46
N GLN A 122 -5.12 5.39 -12.54
CA GLN A 122 -4.18 6.31 -11.87
C GLN A 122 -4.35 6.23 -10.36
N CYS A 123 -4.12 5.04 -9.82
CA CYS A 123 -4.32 4.74 -8.41
C CYS A 123 -3.02 4.47 -7.67
N TYR A 124 -3.00 4.85 -6.41
CA TYR A 124 -1.87 4.73 -5.51
C TYR A 124 -2.31 4.02 -4.22
N GLN A 125 -1.39 3.25 -3.64
CA GLN A 125 -1.60 2.52 -2.39
C GLN A 125 -0.30 2.46 -1.59
N PRO A 126 -0.35 2.15 -0.29
CA PRO A 126 0.84 1.94 0.52
C PRO A 126 1.76 0.85 -0.04
N LYS A 127 3.04 0.94 0.35
CA LYS A 127 4.00 -0.15 0.17
C LYS A 127 3.53 -1.40 0.90
N VAL A 128 4.07 -2.55 0.51
CA VAL A 128 3.60 -3.88 0.96
C VAL A 128 3.44 -3.96 2.48
N ASP A 129 4.43 -3.51 3.24
CA ASP A 129 4.43 -3.60 4.71
C ASP A 129 3.44 -2.67 5.41
N ASP A 130 3.00 -1.60 4.73
CA ASP A 130 2.12 -0.58 5.30
C ASP A 130 0.67 -0.75 4.83
N ARG A 131 0.35 -1.81 4.07
CA ARG A 131 -1.02 -2.07 3.61
C ARG A 131 -1.94 -2.45 4.77
N LEU A 132 -3.24 -2.33 4.54
CA LEU A 132 -4.23 -2.86 5.47
C LEU A 132 -4.13 -4.39 5.53
N ASP A 133 -4.11 -4.92 6.74
CA ASP A 133 -4.36 -6.33 7.04
C ASP A 133 -5.38 -6.39 8.19
N ILE A 134 -6.65 -6.47 7.83
CA ILE A 134 -7.76 -6.45 8.79
C ILE A 134 -8.41 -7.82 8.80
N SER A 135 -8.40 -8.46 9.96
CA SER A 135 -9.03 -9.76 10.18
C SER A 135 -10.19 -9.67 11.16
N ILE A 136 -11.11 -10.63 11.09
CA ILE A 136 -12.18 -10.79 12.07
C ILE A 136 -11.70 -11.71 13.19
N LYS A 137 -11.70 -11.23 14.42
CA LYS A 137 -11.48 -12.07 15.61
C LYS A 137 -12.63 -13.07 15.71
N LYS A 138 -12.29 -14.34 15.92
CA LYS A 138 -13.28 -15.32 16.35
C LYS A 138 -13.76 -14.91 17.74
N GLU A 139 -15.07 -14.87 17.94
CA GLU A 139 -15.63 -14.70 19.27
C GLU A 139 -15.25 -15.94 20.08
N ASP A 140 -14.59 -15.75 21.23
CA ASP A 140 -14.35 -16.84 22.16
C ASP A 140 -15.70 -17.28 22.70
N ARG A 141 -16.25 -18.33 22.12
CA ARG A 141 -17.44 -19.00 22.60
C ARG A 141 -17.10 -19.50 24.01
N LEU A 142 -17.48 -18.74 25.02
CA LEU A 142 -17.61 -19.25 26.38
C LEU A 142 -18.51 -20.47 26.25
N ARG A 143 -17.90 -21.66 26.34
CA ARG A 143 -18.61 -22.92 26.50
C ARG A 143 -19.33 -22.80 27.83
N ASN A 144 -20.62 -22.57 27.76
CA ASN A 144 -21.55 -22.98 28.80
C ASN A 144 -21.74 -24.49 28.69
#